data_AF-A0A850J6M6-F1
#
_entry.id   AF-A0A850J6M6-F1
#
_cell.length_a   1.000
_cell.length_b   1.000
_cell.length_c   1.000
_cell.angle_alpha   90.00
_cell.angle_beta   90.00
_cell.angle_gamma   90.00
#
_symmetry.space_group_name_H-M   'P 1'
#
loop_
_entity.id
_entity.type
_entity.pdbx_description
1 polymer ?
#
loop_
_entity_poly.entity_id
_entity_poly.type
_entity_poly.pdbx_seq_one_letter_code
_entity_poly.pdbx_strand_id
1 'polypeptide(L)'
;PDTAWAPWSAVDRDLALLKAAATAQAQETVSACRVHSGAPGFAAAERLNAYRGLTHAYQNAGGDNELILSDTARAMADRDRYDTARAMADRDRYVPPEPGAGPPDGGDLDSPRVWLFLARDTERRMRDRLAARVDAALREGDAFTAWNANLVLAARTASACADRIVLEICAAVVDTGPDELGPVLRLHALNVLDRRAPDLLNEGAAPPGILDEVWAARRRACDQLAPRAAELAAAFALPAPVTAPTAFLTAPPGT
;
A
#
# COMPACT_ATOMS: atom_id res chain seq x y z
N PRO A 1 -14.49 -29.04 8.96
CA PRO A 1 -14.07 -27.75 9.53
C PRO A 1 -14.77 -26.64 8.78
N ASP A 2 -15.90 -26.24 9.34
CA ASP A 2 -16.89 -25.36 8.74
C ASP A 2 -16.47 -23.88 8.80
N THR A 3 -16.75 -23.19 7.69
CA THR A 3 -16.75 -21.74 7.46
C THR A 3 -15.49 -20.95 7.81
N ALA A 4 -14.62 -20.74 6.81
CA ALA A 4 -13.72 -19.59 6.82
C ALA A 4 -14.55 -18.30 6.75
N TRP A 5 -14.65 -17.58 7.86
CA TRP A 5 -15.35 -16.31 7.95
C TRP A 5 -14.56 -15.23 7.19
N ALA A 6 -15.08 -14.85 6.02
CA ALA A 6 -14.48 -13.90 5.08
C ALA A 6 -15.48 -12.76 4.78
N PRO A 7 -15.87 -11.90 5.74
CA PRO A 7 -16.99 -10.99 5.56
C PRO A 7 -16.66 -9.76 4.71
N TRP A 8 -15.39 -9.33 4.65
CA TRP A 8 -15.02 -8.06 4.01
C TRP A 8 -14.69 -8.24 2.53
N SER A 9 -13.81 -9.17 2.19
CA SER A 9 -13.47 -9.45 0.78
C SER A 9 -14.64 -10.03 0.00
N ALA A 10 -15.57 -10.72 0.68
CA ALA A 10 -16.77 -11.28 0.06
C ALA A 10 -17.82 -10.22 -0.31
N VAL A 11 -17.69 -8.97 0.17
CA VAL A 11 -18.56 -7.86 -0.26
C VAL A 11 -17.91 -7.14 -1.44
N ASP A 12 -16.65 -6.72 -1.27
CA ASP A 12 -15.82 -6.08 -2.30
C ASP A 12 -14.35 -6.17 -1.87
N ARG A 13 -13.52 -6.89 -2.64
CA ARG A 13 -12.10 -7.08 -2.28
C ARG A 13 -11.35 -5.77 -2.34
N ASP A 14 -11.57 -4.99 -3.39
CA ASP A 14 -10.77 -3.81 -3.68
C ASP A 14 -11.05 -2.70 -2.66
N LEU A 15 -12.31 -2.54 -2.22
CA LEU A 15 -12.65 -1.63 -1.12
C LEU A 15 -12.03 -2.06 0.21
N ALA A 16 -12.02 -3.36 0.52
CA ALA A 16 -11.38 -3.87 1.73
C ALA A 16 -9.86 -3.64 1.72
N LEU A 17 -9.20 -3.91 0.59
CA LEU A 17 -7.78 -3.66 0.40
C LEU A 17 -7.44 -2.17 0.42
N LEU A 18 -8.26 -1.32 -0.20
CA LEU A 18 -8.10 0.13 -0.16
C LEU A 18 -8.22 0.65 1.28
N LYS A 19 -9.17 0.14 2.06
CA LYS A 19 -9.28 0.45 3.49
C LYS A 19 -8.00 0.05 4.23
N ALA A 20 -7.47 -1.15 3.99
CA ALA A 20 -6.26 -1.62 4.65
C ALA A 20 -5.05 -0.73 4.31
N ALA A 21 -4.84 -0.45 3.01
CA ALA A 21 -3.75 0.41 2.54
C ALA A 21 -3.88 1.85 3.06
N ALA A 22 -5.06 2.46 2.97
CA ALA A 22 -5.27 3.84 3.40
C ALA A 22 -5.07 4.02 4.91
N THR A 23 -5.53 3.07 5.72
CA THR A 23 -5.38 3.15 7.19
C THR A 23 -3.94 2.88 7.63
N ALA A 24 -3.23 1.96 6.97
CA ALA A 24 -1.80 1.75 7.18
C ALA A 24 -0.99 3.01 6.80
N GLN A 25 -1.24 3.58 5.62
CA GLN A 25 -0.59 4.81 5.17
C GLN A 25 -0.87 6.00 6.11
N ALA A 26 -2.10 6.13 6.61
CA ALA A 26 -2.44 7.18 7.57
C ALA A 26 -1.67 7.03 8.89
N GLN A 27 -1.54 5.80 9.41
CA GLN A 27 -0.77 5.51 10.62
C GLN A 27 0.73 5.79 10.44
N GLU A 28 1.31 5.39 9.30
CA GLU A 28 2.69 5.71 8.95
C GLU A 28 2.91 7.23 8.87
N THR A 29 2.01 7.93 8.17
CA THR A 29 2.08 9.38 7.96
C THR A 29 2.04 10.14 9.28
N VAL A 30 1.06 9.84 10.14
CA VAL A 30 0.94 10.47 11.46
C VAL A 30 2.16 10.17 12.33
N SER A 31 2.67 8.93 12.28
CA SER A 31 3.86 8.54 13.03
C SER A 31 5.11 9.29 12.55
N ALA A 32 5.30 9.43 11.24
CA ALA A 32 6.39 10.19 10.64
C ALA A 32 6.30 11.68 10.99
N CYS A 33 5.14 12.31 10.80
CA CYS A 33 4.90 13.71 11.18
C CYS A 33 5.28 13.95 12.64
N ARG A 34 4.85 13.07 13.54
CA ARG A 34 5.12 13.18 14.98
C ARG A 34 6.61 13.13 15.32
N VAL A 35 7.36 12.23 14.69
CA VAL A 35 8.82 12.12 14.88
C VAL A 35 9.53 13.34 14.29
N HIS A 36 9.13 13.77 13.09
CA HIS A 36 9.77 14.89 12.40
C HIS A 36 9.42 16.26 12.98
N SER A 37 8.35 16.38 13.78
CA SER A 37 8.06 17.58 14.58
C SER A 37 8.95 17.72 15.82
N GLY A 38 9.84 16.76 16.11
CA GLY A 38 10.70 16.80 17.30
C GLY A 38 9.92 16.69 18.60
N ALA A 39 10.49 17.20 19.70
CA ALA A 39 9.87 17.16 21.03
C ALA A 39 8.43 17.74 21.08
N PRO A 40 8.11 18.85 20.37
CA PRO A 40 6.74 19.35 20.30
C PRO A 40 5.73 18.31 19.85
N GLY A 41 6.05 17.47 18.85
CA GLY A 41 5.14 16.42 18.35
C GLY A 41 4.65 15.43 19.41
N PHE A 42 5.31 15.37 20.58
CA PHE A 42 4.94 14.51 21.69
C PHE A 42 4.15 15.23 22.78
N ALA A 43 4.05 16.56 22.74
CA ALA A 43 3.30 17.33 23.73
C ALA A 43 1.81 16.99 23.69
N ALA A 44 1.15 17.02 24.85
CA ALA A 44 -0.29 16.73 24.94
C ALA A 44 -1.16 17.76 24.20
N ALA A 45 -0.64 18.98 24.04
CA ALA A 45 -1.29 20.03 23.25
C ALA A 45 -1.28 19.73 21.74
N GLU A 46 -0.38 18.86 21.28
CA GLU A 46 -0.36 18.43 19.88
C GLU A 46 -1.43 17.41 19.57
N ARG A 47 -2.15 17.64 18.46
CA ARG A 47 -3.21 16.73 18.01
C ARG A 47 -2.65 15.46 17.36
N LEU A 48 -1.35 15.39 17.08
CA LEU A 48 -0.69 14.21 16.51
C LEU A 48 -0.82 12.96 17.39
N ASN A 49 -0.83 13.10 18.72
CA ASN A 49 -1.07 11.98 19.63
C ASN A 49 -2.49 11.42 19.50
N ALA A 50 -3.49 12.31 19.39
CA ALA A 50 -4.89 11.92 19.17
C ALA A 50 -5.08 11.27 17.79
N TYR A 51 -4.49 11.85 16.74
CA TYR A 51 -4.52 11.29 15.39
C TYR A 51 -3.85 9.93 15.30
N ARG A 52 -2.78 9.68 16.07
CA ARG A 52 -2.16 8.36 16.15
C ARG A 52 -3.10 7.35 16.81
N GLY A 53 -3.80 7.75 17.88
CA GLY A 53 -4.82 6.91 18.50
C GLY A 53 -5.95 6.55 17.52
N LEU A 54 -6.43 7.55 16.77
CA LEU A 54 -7.47 7.36 15.75
C LEU A 54 -7.01 6.40 14.64
N THR A 55 -5.88 6.69 13.99
CA THR A 55 -5.36 5.86 12.89
C THR A 55 -4.99 4.45 13.33
N HIS A 56 -4.55 4.27 14.58
CA HIS A 56 -4.34 2.95 15.18
C HIS A 56 -5.66 2.17 15.37
N ALA A 57 -6.72 2.82 15.85
CA ALA A 57 -8.03 2.18 15.99
C ALA A 57 -8.57 1.67 14.65
N TYR A 58 -8.32 2.43 13.57
CA TYR A 58 -8.73 2.05 12.21
C TYR A 58 -7.90 0.91 11.59
N GLN A 59 -6.83 0.43 12.22
CA GLN A 59 -6.21 -0.84 11.83
C GLN A 59 -7.18 -2.01 12.02
N ASN A 60 -8.09 -1.90 13.01
CA ASN A 60 -9.08 -2.93 13.35
C ASN A 60 -10.53 -2.54 12.97
N ALA A 61 -10.88 -1.25 13.08
CA ALA A 61 -12.23 -0.78 12.78
C ALA A 61 -12.55 -0.92 11.28
N GLY A 62 -13.79 -1.30 10.95
CA GLY A 62 -14.21 -1.56 9.57
C GLY A 62 -13.64 -2.85 8.98
N GLY A 63 -13.00 -3.68 9.81
CA GLY A 63 -12.35 -4.95 9.45
C GLY A 63 -10.87 -4.92 9.78
N ASP A 64 -10.35 -5.98 10.40
CA ASP A 64 -8.93 -6.02 10.76
C ASP A 64 -8.05 -6.13 9.51
N ASN A 65 -7.02 -5.29 9.41
CA ASN A 65 -6.16 -5.22 8.24
C ASN A 65 -5.45 -6.56 7.97
N GLU A 66 -4.94 -7.24 8.99
CA GLU A 66 -4.25 -8.53 8.81
C GLU A 66 -5.23 -9.64 8.39
N LEU A 67 -6.46 -9.62 8.93
CA LEU A 67 -7.50 -10.55 8.50
C LEU A 67 -7.95 -10.29 7.06
N ILE A 68 -8.10 -9.03 6.65
CA ILE A 68 -8.40 -8.64 5.26
C ILE A 68 -7.31 -9.16 4.31
N LEU A 69 -6.03 -8.95 4.66
CA LEU A 69 -4.90 -9.40 3.86
C LEU A 69 -4.83 -10.94 3.79
N SER A 70 -5.03 -11.61 4.92
CA SER A 70 -5.03 -13.07 5.01
C SER A 70 -6.13 -13.71 4.15
N ASP A 71 -7.33 -13.11 4.18
CA ASP A 71 -8.47 -13.57 3.41
C ASP A 71 -8.27 -13.35 1.90
N THR A 72 -7.78 -12.15 1.53
CA THR A 72 -7.40 -11.83 0.15
C THR A 72 -6.34 -12.80 -0.37
N ALA A 73 -5.27 -13.04 0.41
CA ALA A 73 -4.20 -13.94 -0.01
C ALA A 73 -4.69 -15.37 -0.24
N ARG A 74 -5.67 -15.83 0.56
CA ARG A 74 -6.28 -17.14 0.36
C ARG A 74 -7.04 -17.20 -0.96
N ALA A 75 -7.83 -16.17 -1.27
CA ALA A 75 -8.52 -16.07 -2.55
C ALA A 75 -7.54 -15.99 -3.75
N MET A 76 -6.40 -15.32 -3.59
CA MET A 76 -5.36 -15.23 -4.64
C MET A 76 -4.60 -16.54 -4.86
N ALA A 77 -4.39 -17.34 -3.80
CA ALA A 77 -3.65 -18.61 -3.87
C ALA A 77 -4.49 -19.75 -4.47
N ASP A 78 -5.80 -19.67 -4.33
CA ASP A 78 -6.72 -20.74 -4.70
C ASP A 78 -7.08 -20.69 -6.19
N ARG A 79 -6.28 -21.36 -7.02
CA ARG A 79 -6.42 -21.34 -8.49
C ARG A 79 -7.65 -22.10 -9.01
N ASP A 80 -8.10 -23.14 -8.30
CA ASP A 80 -9.12 -24.10 -8.77
C ASP A 80 -10.07 -24.66 -7.68
N ARG A 81 -9.91 -24.33 -6.38
CA ARG A 81 -10.51 -25.08 -5.24
C ARG A 81 -11.23 -24.24 -4.18
N TYR A 82 -11.54 -22.96 -4.41
CA TYR A 82 -12.28 -22.17 -3.41
C TYR A 82 -13.77 -22.54 -3.46
N ASP A 83 -14.08 -23.78 -3.06
CA ASP A 83 -15.36 -24.41 -3.37
C ASP A 83 -16.09 -24.99 -2.14
N THR A 84 -15.79 -24.57 -0.91
CA THR A 84 -16.48 -25.19 0.25
C THR A 84 -16.95 -24.23 1.35
N ALA A 85 -17.30 -22.98 1.02
CA ALA A 85 -18.25 -22.21 1.85
C ALA A 85 -18.92 -20.96 1.23
N ARG A 86 -18.46 -20.36 0.12
CA ARG A 86 -18.96 -18.99 -0.20
C ARG A 86 -18.89 -18.56 -1.67
N ALA A 87 -19.68 -19.21 -2.50
CA ALA A 87 -20.24 -18.62 -3.72
C ALA A 87 -21.24 -17.46 -3.44
N MET A 88 -21.02 -16.62 -2.42
CA MET A 88 -21.93 -15.52 -2.06
C MET A 88 -21.57 -14.15 -2.66
N ALA A 89 -20.57 -14.08 -3.53
CA ALA A 89 -20.40 -12.93 -4.42
C ALA A 89 -19.71 -13.37 -5.70
N ASP A 90 -20.48 -13.89 -6.65
CA ASP A 90 -20.04 -14.24 -8.01
C ASP A 90 -19.59 -13.01 -8.85
N ARG A 91 -19.23 -11.89 -8.20
CA ARG A 91 -18.95 -10.59 -8.82
C ARG A 91 -17.50 -10.12 -8.72
N ASP A 92 -16.65 -10.72 -7.87
CA ASP A 92 -15.28 -10.24 -7.70
C ASP A 92 -14.26 -11.36 -7.46
N ARG A 93 -14.21 -12.32 -8.40
CA ARG A 93 -13.08 -13.26 -8.45
C ARG A 93 -11.82 -12.46 -8.77
N TYR A 94 -10.77 -12.66 -7.97
CA TYR A 94 -9.46 -12.11 -8.27
C TYR A 94 -9.02 -12.57 -9.67
N VAL A 95 -8.70 -11.60 -10.51
CA VAL A 95 -8.09 -11.83 -11.82
C VAL A 95 -6.64 -11.34 -11.74
N PRO A 96 -5.65 -12.22 -11.93
CA PRO A 96 -4.27 -11.80 -11.93
C PRO A 96 -3.99 -10.83 -13.09
N PRO A 97 -3.12 -9.82 -12.91
CA PRO A 97 -2.72 -8.96 -14.01
C PRO A 97 -2.13 -9.75 -15.18
N GLU A 98 -2.36 -9.31 -16.41
CA GLU A 98 -1.76 -9.94 -17.59
C GLU A 98 -0.23 -9.75 -17.62
N PRO A 99 0.53 -10.76 -18.10
CA PRO A 99 1.96 -10.59 -18.33
C PRO A 99 2.28 -9.51 -19.37
N GLY A 100 3.19 -8.60 -19.04
CA GLY A 100 3.72 -7.62 -19.98
C GLY A 100 5.04 -8.09 -20.61
N ALA A 101 5.34 -7.63 -21.82
CA ALA A 101 6.58 -7.96 -22.54
C ALA A 101 7.84 -7.29 -21.94
N GLY A 102 7.66 -6.23 -21.14
CA GLY A 102 8.71 -5.42 -20.54
C GLY A 102 8.15 -4.06 -20.08
N PRO A 103 8.95 -3.25 -19.36
CA PRO A 103 8.49 -1.96 -18.90
C PRO A 103 8.13 -1.05 -20.09
N PRO A 104 6.96 -0.40 -20.08
CA PRO A 104 6.60 0.57 -21.10
C PRO A 104 7.50 1.82 -21.00
N ASP A 105 7.38 2.72 -21.98
CA ASP A 105 8.00 4.05 -21.95
C ASP A 105 9.52 4.03 -21.64
N GLY A 106 10.21 2.97 -22.08
CA GLY A 106 11.64 2.79 -21.86
C GLY A 106 12.05 2.56 -20.40
N GLY A 107 11.10 2.26 -19.51
CA GLY A 107 11.37 2.12 -18.07
C GLY A 107 11.48 3.45 -17.33
N ASP A 108 11.01 4.56 -17.91
CA ASP A 108 11.03 5.86 -17.25
C ASP A 108 10.18 5.86 -15.95
N LEU A 109 10.86 6.02 -14.81
CA LEU A 109 10.25 6.09 -13.49
C LEU A 109 9.44 7.37 -13.25
N ASP A 110 9.40 8.31 -14.20
CA ASP A 110 8.44 9.41 -14.19
C ASP A 110 7.09 9.02 -14.83
N SER A 111 7.00 7.88 -15.54
CA SER A 111 5.79 7.39 -16.19
C SER A 111 4.89 6.57 -15.24
N PRO A 112 3.60 6.92 -15.10
CA PRO A 112 2.63 6.10 -14.38
C PRO A 112 2.50 4.68 -14.93
N ARG A 113 2.70 4.50 -16.24
CA ARG A 113 2.60 3.19 -16.89
C ARG A 113 3.73 2.26 -16.43
N VAL A 114 4.90 2.81 -16.11
CA VAL A 114 6.03 2.04 -15.56
C VAL A 114 5.75 1.62 -14.12
N TRP A 115 5.19 2.50 -13.28
CA TRP A 115 4.81 2.14 -11.91
C TRP A 115 3.80 0.99 -11.90
N LEU A 116 2.77 1.09 -12.74
CA LEU A 116 1.75 0.06 -12.88
C LEU A 116 2.33 -1.25 -13.42
N PHE A 117 3.24 -1.19 -14.39
CA PHE A 117 3.92 -2.37 -14.91
C PHE A 117 4.68 -3.09 -13.78
N LEU A 118 5.52 -2.39 -13.04
CA LEU A 118 6.33 -2.98 -11.96
C LEU A 118 5.46 -3.55 -10.83
N ALA A 119 4.40 -2.85 -10.44
CA ALA A 119 3.48 -3.32 -9.40
C ALA A 119 2.71 -4.57 -9.85
N ARG A 120 2.13 -4.55 -11.06
CA ARG A 120 1.40 -5.68 -11.65
C ARG A 120 2.29 -6.90 -11.84
N ASP A 121 3.50 -6.70 -12.34
CA ASP A 121 4.44 -7.79 -12.60
C ASP A 121 4.88 -8.46 -11.30
N THR A 122 5.23 -7.66 -10.28
CA THR A 122 5.64 -8.15 -8.97
C THR A 122 4.51 -8.90 -8.27
N GLU A 123 3.32 -8.32 -8.17
CA GLU A 123 2.15 -8.97 -7.55
C GLU A 123 1.85 -10.32 -8.23
N ARG A 124 1.79 -10.34 -9.57
CA ARG A 124 1.45 -11.55 -10.32
C ARG A 124 2.43 -12.68 -10.00
N ARG A 125 3.74 -12.38 -9.99
CA ARG A 125 4.79 -13.36 -9.68
C ARG A 125 4.74 -13.84 -8.24
N MET A 126 4.55 -12.94 -7.28
CA MET A 126 4.37 -13.30 -5.86
C MET A 126 3.15 -14.21 -5.67
N ARG A 127 2.04 -13.89 -6.34
CA ARG A 127 0.82 -14.70 -6.36
C ARG A 127 1.07 -16.08 -6.98
N ASP A 128 1.76 -16.14 -8.11
CA ASP A 128 2.08 -17.41 -8.76
C ASP A 128 2.96 -18.31 -7.89
N ARG A 129 3.94 -17.71 -7.21
CA ARG A 129 4.80 -18.38 -6.23
C ARG A 129 4.00 -18.85 -5.02
N LEU A 130 3.10 -18.02 -4.49
CA LEU A 130 2.24 -18.37 -3.35
C LEU A 130 1.34 -19.56 -3.69
N ALA A 131 0.63 -19.50 -4.82
CA ALA A 131 -0.24 -20.57 -5.29
C ALA A 131 0.55 -21.88 -5.45
N ALA A 132 1.72 -21.84 -6.12
CA ALA A 132 2.56 -23.01 -6.30
C ALA A 132 3.05 -23.63 -4.96
N ARG A 133 3.38 -22.80 -3.97
CA ARG A 133 3.80 -23.29 -2.64
C ARG A 133 2.65 -23.88 -1.84
N VAL A 134 1.47 -23.27 -1.90
CA VAL A 134 0.26 -23.80 -1.26
C VAL A 134 -0.14 -25.12 -1.90
N ASP A 135 -0.16 -25.21 -3.24
CA ASP A 135 -0.44 -26.44 -3.98
C ASP A 135 0.56 -27.56 -3.67
N ALA A 136 1.84 -27.23 -3.49
CA ALA A 136 2.85 -28.20 -3.07
C ALA A 136 2.62 -28.68 -1.64
N ALA A 137 2.42 -27.77 -0.70
CA ALA A 137 2.24 -28.12 0.71
C ALA A 137 0.94 -28.92 0.94
N LEU A 138 -0.14 -28.63 0.19
CA LEU A 138 -1.39 -29.40 0.24
C LEU A 138 -1.25 -30.85 -0.27
N ARG A 139 -0.22 -31.15 -1.09
CA ARG A 139 0.06 -32.53 -1.52
C ARG A 139 0.82 -33.33 -0.46
N GLU A 140 1.51 -32.64 0.45
CA GLU A 140 2.44 -33.24 1.42
C GLU A 140 1.84 -33.33 2.83
N GLY A 141 0.80 -32.56 3.13
CA GLY A 141 0.23 -32.50 4.48
C GLY A 141 -1.16 -31.89 4.54
N ASP A 142 -1.58 -31.53 5.74
CA ASP A 142 -2.87 -30.91 5.98
C ASP A 142 -2.89 -29.42 5.55
N ALA A 143 -4.08 -28.94 5.20
CA ALA A 143 -4.28 -27.58 4.69
C ALA A 143 -3.89 -26.48 5.67
N PHE A 144 -4.01 -26.72 6.97
CA PHE A 144 -3.70 -25.73 7.99
C PHE A 144 -2.19 -25.52 8.11
N THR A 145 -1.42 -26.61 8.20
CA THR A 145 0.05 -26.55 8.20
C THR A 145 0.58 -25.96 6.89
N ALA A 146 0.01 -26.37 5.75
CA ALA A 146 0.37 -25.86 4.44
C ALA A 146 0.18 -24.34 4.32
N TRP A 147 -0.93 -23.81 4.84
CA TRP A 147 -1.19 -22.38 4.87
C TRP A 147 -0.27 -21.64 5.84
N ASN A 148 -0.10 -22.16 7.05
CA ASN A 148 0.71 -21.52 8.09
C ASN A 148 2.19 -21.34 7.68
N ALA A 149 2.75 -22.30 6.93
CA ALA A 149 4.10 -22.20 6.40
C ALA A 149 4.28 -21.03 5.41
N ASN A 150 3.19 -20.48 4.86
CA ASN A 150 3.19 -19.45 3.83
C ASN A 150 2.64 -18.09 4.29
N LEU A 151 2.31 -17.90 5.58
CA LEU A 151 1.67 -16.66 6.08
C LEU A 151 2.41 -15.37 5.69
N VAL A 152 3.74 -15.37 5.79
CA VAL A 152 4.55 -14.20 5.43
C VAL A 152 4.44 -13.90 3.93
N LEU A 153 4.52 -14.91 3.07
CA LEU A 153 4.37 -14.73 1.63
C LEU A 153 2.93 -14.31 1.29
N ALA A 154 1.94 -14.91 1.94
CA ALA A 154 0.53 -14.58 1.80
C ALA A 154 0.26 -13.10 2.12
N ALA A 155 0.67 -12.63 3.30
CA ALA A 155 0.53 -11.23 3.71
C ALA A 155 1.22 -10.28 2.72
N ARG A 156 2.49 -10.55 2.36
CA ARG A 156 3.24 -9.71 1.41
C ARG A 156 2.57 -9.65 0.03
N THR A 157 2.01 -10.76 -0.43
CA THR A 157 1.31 -10.87 -1.73
C THR A 157 0.01 -10.08 -1.74
N ALA A 158 -0.83 -10.23 -0.71
CA ALA A 158 -2.06 -9.45 -0.60
C ALA A 158 -1.78 -7.95 -0.43
N SER A 159 -0.73 -7.58 0.32
CA SER A 159 -0.34 -6.17 0.43
C SER A 159 0.18 -5.62 -0.90
N ALA A 160 0.83 -6.44 -1.74
CA ALA A 160 1.25 -6.01 -3.08
C ALA A 160 0.03 -5.72 -3.98
N CYS A 161 -1.06 -6.49 -3.82
CA CYS A 161 -2.34 -6.20 -4.45
C CYS A 161 -2.95 -4.88 -3.96
N ALA A 162 -2.91 -4.63 -2.65
CA ALA A 162 -3.36 -3.35 -2.09
C ALA A 162 -2.55 -2.16 -2.64
N ASP A 163 -1.22 -2.29 -2.69
CA ASP A 163 -0.32 -1.27 -3.25
C ASP A 163 -0.64 -1.02 -4.73
N ARG A 164 -0.86 -2.07 -5.54
CA ARG A 164 -1.26 -1.93 -6.95
C ARG A 164 -2.57 -1.15 -7.08
N ILE A 165 -3.60 -1.49 -6.30
CA ILE A 165 -4.91 -0.81 -6.36
C ILE A 165 -4.75 0.69 -6.11
N VAL A 166 -3.96 1.07 -5.09
CA VAL A 166 -3.67 2.49 -4.80
C VAL A 166 -2.94 3.14 -5.97
N LEU A 167 -1.94 2.47 -6.56
CA LEU A 167 -1.24 3.00 -7.73
C LEU A 167 -2.14 3.13 -8.97
N GLU A 168 -3.10 2.22 -9.18
CA GLU A 168 -4.09 2.31 -10.25
C GLU A 168 -4.99 3.53 -10.08
N ILE A 169 -5.45 3.79 -8.85
CA ILE A 169 -6.21 5.00 -8.52
C ILE A 169 -5.38 6.26 -8.78
N CYS A 170 -4.13 6.30 -8.32
CA CYS A 170 -3.24 7.45 -8.55
C CYS A 170 -2.95 7.67 -10.03
N ALA A 171 -2.63 6.61 -10.77
CA ALA A 171 -2.32 6.67 -12.20
C ALA A 171 -3.54 7.08 -13.05
N ALA A 172 -4.76 6.75 -12.61
CA ALA A 172 -5.98 7.14 -13.32
C ALA A 172 -6.24 8.66 -13.30
N VAL A 173 -5.68 9.39 -12.32
CA VAL A 173 -5.95 10.82 -12.12
C VAL A 173 -4.72 11.71 -12.34
N VAL A 174 -3.52 11.14 -12.47
CA VAL A 174 -2.26 11.90 -12.53
C VAL A 174 -2.19 12.85 -13.73
N ASP A 175 -2.73 12.45 -14.88
CA ASP A 175 -2.70 13.25 -16.11
C ASP A 175 -3.93 14.16 -16.27
N THR A 176 -4.98 13.95 -15.47
CA THR A 176 -6.24 14.70 -15.55
C THR A 176 -6.48 15.61 -14.35
N GLY A 177 -5.71 15.42 -13.28
CA GLY A 177 -5.78 16.20 -12.05
C GLY A 177 -5.03 17.53 -12.15
N PRO A 178 -5.00 18.31 -11.06
CA PRO A 178 -4.16 19.49 -10.98
C PRO A 178 -2.68 19.15 -11.19
N ASP A 179 -1.98 19.93 -12.03
CA ASP A 179 -0.56 19.73 -12.36
C ASP A 179 0.32 19.67 -11.11
N GLU A 180 -0.07 20.38 -10.05
CA GLU A 180 0.59 20.41 -8.76
C GLU A 180 0.67 19.04 -8.07
N LEU A 181 -0.29 18.15 -8.34
CA LEU A 181 -0.36 16.83 -7.72
C LEU A 181 0.46 15.78 -8.46
N GLY A 182 0.85 16.03 -9.73
CA GLY A 182 1.67 15.10 -10.51
C GLY A 182 2.94 14.66 -9.77
N PRO A 183 3.78 15.59 -9.28
CA PRO A 183 4.96 15.25 -8.50
C PRO A 183 4.65 14.56 -7.16
N VAL A 184 3.52 14.88 -6.51
CA VAL A 184 3.08 14.22 -5.26
C VAL A 184 2.73 12.75 -5.50
N LEU A 185 1.92 12.48 -6.53
CA LEU A 185 1.52 11.13 -6.91
C LEU A 185 2.72 10.30 -7.39
N ARG A 186 3.64 10.93 -8.11
CA ARG A 186 4.93 10.32 -8.47
C ARG A 186 5.76 9.96 -7.24
N LEU A 187 5.93 10.88 -6.29
CA LEU A 187 6.67 10.59 -5.07
C LEU A 187 6.02 9.44 -4.28
N HIS A 188 4.69 9.39 -4.23
CA HIS A 188 3.96 8.27 -3.63
C HIS A 188 4.30 6.95 -4.32
N ALA A 189 4.23 6.89 -5.66
CA ALA A 189 4.56 5.69 -6.41
C ALA A 189 6.01 5.23 -6.20
N LEU A 190 6.95 6.16 -6.21
CA LEU A 190 8.35 5.86 -5.96
C LEU A 190 8.61 5.36 -4.53
N ASN A 191 7.88 5.86 -3.53
CA ASN A 191 7.95 5.34 -2.16
C ASN A 191 7.39 3.91 -2.06
N VAL A 192 6.32 3.59 -2.80
CA VAL A 192 5.81 2.21 -2.89
C VAL A 192 6.86 1.30 -3.51
N LEU A 193 7.47 1.70 -4.63
CA LEU A 193 8.52 0.91 -5.28
C LEU A 193 9.76 0.72 -4.40
N ASP A 194 10.18 1.74 -3.65
CA ASP A 194 11.29 1.67 -2.69
C ASP A 194 11.00 0.64 -1.58
N ARG A 195 9.81 0.70 -0.96
CA ARG A 195 9.39 -0.31 0.05
C ARG A 195 9.31 -1.72 -0.54
N ARG A 196 8.96 -1.84 -1.82
CA ARG A 196 8.83 -3.11 -2.55
C ARG A 196 10.10 -3.57 -3.24
N ALA A 197 11.21 -2.84 -3.13
CA ALA A 197 12.47 -3.20 -3.78
C ALA A 197 12.92 -4.66 -3.50
N PRO A 198 12.79 -5.21 -2.28
CA PRO A 198 13.09 -6.62 -2.04
C PRO A 198 12.22 -7.57 -2.86
N ASP A 199 10.91 -7.30 -3.00
CA ASP A 199 9.98 -8.13 -3.77
C ASP A 199 10.26 -8.01 -5.28
N LEU A 200 10.45 -6.78 -5.77
CA LEU A 200 10.78 -6.48 -7.18
C LEU A 200 12.02 -7.25 -7.65
N LEU A 201 13.07 -7.24 -6.84
CA LEU A 201 14.34 -7.91 -7.14
C LEU A 201 14.22 -9.43 -7.01
N ASN A 202 13.61 -9.92 -5.93
CA ASN A 202 13.53 -11.35 -5.62
C ASN A 202 12.62 -12.10 -6.61
N GLU A 203 11.57 -11.46 -7.12
CA GLU A 203 10.70 -12.03 -8.14
C GLU A 203 11.22 -11.78 -9.58
N GLY A 204 12.28 -10.99 -9.73
CA GLY A 204 12.86 -10.66 -11.05
C GLY A 204 11.96 -9.76 -11.90
N ALA A 205 11.08 -8.97 -11.26
CA ALA A 205 10.25 -7.97 -11.93
C ALA A 205 11.05 -6.71 -12.29
N ALA A 206 12.17 -6.47 -11.60
CA ALA A 206 13.12 -5.42 -11.92
C ALA A 206 14.57 -5.93 -11.88
N PRO A 207 15.47 -5.36 -12.70
CA PRO A 207 16.87 -5.74 -12.70
C PRO A 207 17.62 -5.20 -11.46
N PRO A 208 18.78 -5.79 -11.10
CA PRO A 208 19.73 -5.15 -10.20
C PRO A 208 20.05 -3.72 -10.66
N GLY A 209 20.18 -2.78 -9.71
CA GLY A 209 20.39 -1.36 -10.00
C GLY A 209 19.13 -0.50 -9.94
N ILE A 210 17.93 -1.10 -10.01
CA ILE A 210 16.65 -0.37 -9.95
C ILE A 210 16.52 0.53 -8.71
N LEU A 211 17.12 0.12 -7.58
CA LEU A 211 17.02 0.88 -6.34
C LEU A 211 17.75 2.23 -6.42
N ASP A 212 18.88 2.28 -7.12
CA ASP A 212 19.62 3.53 -7.33
C ASP A 212 18.81 4.49 -8.21
N GLU A 213 18.13 3.96 -9.23
CA GLU A 213 17.24 4.72 -10.11
C GLU A 213 16.03 5.27 -9.34
N VAL A 214 15.38 4.43 -8.52
CA VAL A 214 14.26 4.84 -7.65
C VAL A 214 14.71 5.92 -6.68
N TRP A 215 15.86 5.77 -6.02
CA TRP A 215 16.39 6.79 -5.11
C TRP A 215 16.73 8.10 -5.81
N ALA A 216 17.29 8.04 -7.01
CA ALA A 216 17.56 9.23 -7.82
C ALA A 216 16.25 9.94 -8.21
N ALA A 217 15.22 9.20 -8.63
CA ALA A 217 13.91 9.74 -8.95
C ALA A 217 13.23 10.37 -7.74
N ARG A 218 13.30 9.71 -6.57
CA ARG A 218 12.74 10.24 -5.31
C ARG A 218 13.39 11.56 -4.91
N ARG A 219 14.72 11.67 -5.01
CA ARG A 219 15.43 12.93 -4.74
C ARG A 219 14.93 14.05 -5.65
N ARG A 220 14.83 13.80 -6.97
CA ARG A 220 14.29 14.78 -7.92
C ARG A 220 12.87 15.22 -7.58
N ALA A 221 12.00 14.28 -7.23
CA ALA A 221 10.63 14.58 -6.82
C ALA A 221 10.59 15.40 -5.53
N CYS A 222 11.41 15.08 -4.53
CA CYS A 222 11.55 15.86 -3.30
C CYS A 222 12.06 17.29 -3.59
N ASP A 223 13.07 17.44 -4.45
CA ASP A 223 13.62 18.75 -4.81
C ASP A 223 12.58 19.64 -5.53
N GLN A 224 11.72 19.04 -6.35
CA GLN A 224 10.59 19.72 -6.99
C GLN A 224 9.49 20.13 -5.99
N LEU A 225 9.19 19.28 -5.02
CA LEU A 225 8.11 19.48 -4.06
C LEU A 225 8.49 20.40 -2.90
N ALA A 226 9.75 20.40 -2.47
CA ALA A 226 10.19 21.12 -1.27
C ALA A 226 9.83 22.63 -1.28
N PRO A 227 10.01 23.39 -2.38
CA PRO A 227 9.63 24.80 -2.43
C PRO A 227 8.11 25.05 -2.27
N ARG A 228 7.28 24.04 -2.54
CA ARG A 228 5.81 24.13 -2.57
C ARG A 228 5.13 23.37 -1.43
N ALA A 229 5.90 22.73 -0.55
CA ALA A 229 5.35 21.85 0.48
C ALA A 229 4.35 22.57 1.40
N ALA A 230 4.62 23.82 1.78
CA ALA A 230 3.71 24.62 2.61
C ALA A 230 2.41 24.99 1.87
N GLU A 231 2.50 25.32 0.57
CA GLU A 231 1.35 25.62 -0.29
C GLU A 231 0.45 24.39 -0.45
N LEU A 232 1.04 23.23 -0.75
CA LEU A 232 0.34 21.95 -0.86
C LEU A 232 -0.36 21.56 0.44
N ALA A 233 0.29 21.77 1.59
CA ALA A 233 -0.33 21.53 2.90
C ALA A 233 -1.47 22.52 3.19
N ALA A 234 -1.31 23.79 2.82
CA ALA A 234 -2.35 24.81 3.00
C ALA A 234 -3.59 24.55 2.12
N ALA A 235 -3.41 23.93 0.95
CA ALA A 235 -4.49 23.62 0.01
C ALA A 235 -5.58 22.69 0.58
N PHE A 236 -5.28 21.91 1.63
CA PHE A 236 -6.31 21.13 2.34
C PHE A 236 -7.37 22.00 3.03
N ALA A 237 -7.10 23.30 3.24
CA ALA A 237 -8.03 24.26 3.85
C ALA A 237 -8.68 23.76 5.15
N LEU A 238 -7.89 23.08 5.99
CA LEU A 238 -8.39 22.41 7.18
C LEU A 238 -8.87 23.42 8.23
N PRO A 239 -10.05 23.20 8.86
CA PRO A 239 -10.54 24.12 9.88
C PRO A 239 -9.71 24.00 11.17
N ALA A 240 -9.56 25.12 11.91
CA ALA A 240 -8.74 25.18 13.13
C ALA A 240 -9.03 24.07 14.18
N PRO A 241 -10.28 23.61 14.39
CA PRO A 241 -10.57 22.52 15.32
C PRO A 241 -9.93 21.18 14.94
N VAL A 242 -9.53 20.98 13.68
CA VAL A 242 -8.86 19.74 13.24
C VAL A 242 -7.33 19.90 13.10
N THR A 243 -6.77 21.11 13.23
CA THR A 243 -5.32 21.34 13.09
C THR A 243 -4.61 21.39 14.44
N ALA A 244 -3.32 21.07 14.46
CA ALA A 244 -2.49 21.27 15.65
C ALA A 244 -2.20 22.76 15.89
N PRO A 245 -2.05 23.21 17.15
CA PRO A 245 -1.60 24.57 17.45
C PRO A 245 -0.19 24.80 16.88
N THR A 246 0.03 25.86 16.08
CA THR A 246 1.35 26.17 15.51
C THR A 246 2.21 27.06 16.41
N ALA A 247 1.72 27.42 17.59
CA ALA A 247 2.36 28.39 18.48
C ALA A 247 3.82 28.02 18.83
N PHE A 248 4.13 26.72 18.92
CA PHE A 248 5.50 26.23 19.18
C PHE A 248 6.45 26.37 17.98
N LEU A 249 5.94 26.47 16.75
CA LEU A 249 6.74 26.71 15.54
C LEU A 249 7.12 28.19 15.40
N THR A 250 6.32 29.08 15.98
CA THR A 250 6.48 30.53 15.90
C THR A 250 7.06 31.15 17.16
N ALA A 251 7.21 30.39 18.25
CA ALA A 251 7.79 30.88 19.48
C ALA A 251 9.31 31.08 19.30
N PRO A 252 9.86 32.26 19.65
CA PRO A 252 11.31 32.45 19.64
C PRO A 252 11.96 31.49 20.65
N PRO A 253 13.16 30.96 20.35
CA PRO A 253 13.86 30.10 21.29
C PRO A 253 14.24 30.91 22.54
N GLY A 254 13.53 30.69 23.65
CA GLY A 254 13.92 31.18 24.99
C GLY A 254 13.04 32.26 25.62
N THR A 255 11.73 32.05 25.69
CA THR A 255 10.89 32.69 26.72
C THR A 255 10.32 31.64 27.66
#